data_AF-A0A919MAA8-F1
#
_entry.id   AF-A0A919MAA8-F1
#
_cell.length_a   1.000
_cell.length_b   1.000
_cell.length_c   1.000
_cell.angle_alpha   90.00
_cell.angle_beta   90.00
_cell.angle_gamma   90.00
#
_symmetry.space_group_name_H-M   'P 1'
#
loop_
_entity.id
_entity.type
_entity.pdbx_description
1 polymer ?
#
loop_
_entity_poly.entity_id
_entity_poly.type
_entity_poly.pdbx_seq_one_letter_code
_entity_poly.pdbx_strand_id
1 'polypeptide(L)' 'MIRIVLVDDQHLVRAGFRMVLDYQDDMTVVGEAATAPRRRACSAAQRRTSS' A
#
# COMPACT_ATOMS: atom_id res chain seq x y z
N MET A 1 13.55 -0.65 -4.99
CA MET A 1 12.13 -0.31 -5.20
C MET A 1 11.25 -1.20 -4.34
N ILE A 2 10.73 -0.65 -3.25
CA ILE A 2 9.91 -1.33 -2.26
C ILE A 2 8.43 -0.98 -2.51
N ARG A 3 7.60 -2.00 -2.76
CA ARG A 3 6.16 -1.85 -3.04
C ARG A 3 5.36 -2.09 -1.76
N ILE A 4 4.57 -1.11 -1.36
CA ILE A 4 3.86 -1.10 -0.07
C ILE A 4 2.35 -1.10 -0.30
N VAL A 5 1.62 -1.86 0.51
CA VAL A 5 0.15 -1.80 0.58
C VAL A 5 -0.23 -1.32 1.97
N LEU A 6 -1.02 -0.25 2.03
CA LEU A 6 -1.53 0.26 3.30
C LEU A 6 -2.88 -0.37 3.63
N VAL A 7 -2.92 -1.11 4.74
CA VAL A 7 -4.15 -1.67 5.29
C VAL A 7 -4.37 -1.05 6.67
N ASP A 8 -5.34 -0.17 6.76
CA ASP A 8 -5.68 0.56 8.00
C ASP A 8 -7.14 0.98 7.92
N ASP A 9 -7.89 0.85 9.02
CA ASP A 9 -9.32 1.20 9.09
C ASP A 9 -9.57 2.70 9.30
N GLN A 10 -8.52 3.48 9.60
CA GLN A 10 -8.57 4.92 9.85
C GLN A 10 -7.96 5.72 8.69
N HIS A 11 -8.80 6.57 8.08
CA HIS A 11 -8.40 7.38 6.91
C HIS A 11 -7.27 8.38 7.21
N LEU A 12 -7.23 8.94 8.42
CA LEU A 12 -6.20 9.89 8.87
C LEU A 12 -4.80 9.26 8.92
N VAL A 13 -4.73 8.03 9.42
CA VAL A 13 -3.48 7.26 9.54
C VAL A 13 -2.92 6.94 8.15
N ARG A 14 -3.80 6.57 7.21
CA ARG A 14 -3.45 6.32 5.80
C ARG A 14 -2.88 7.55 5.10
N ALA A 15 -3.50 8.71 5.30
CA ALA A 15 -3.04 9.98 4.73
C ALA A 15 -1.66 10.39 5.29
N GLY A 16 -1.46 10.20 6.60
CA GLY A 16 -0.16 10.47 7.23
C GLY A 16 0.95 9.57 6.68
N PHE A 17 0.69 8.27 6.57
CA PHE A 17 1.65 7.35 5.98
C PHE A 17 1.91 7.61 4.49
N ARG A 18 0.88 7.95 3.71
CA ARG A 18 1.05 8.35 2.31
C ARG A 18 2.02 9.52 2.20
N MET A 19 1.85 10.56 3.02
CA MET A 19 2.72 11.74 3.02
C MET A 19 4.19 11.42 3.35
N VAL A 20 4.41 10.55 4.34
CA VAL A 20 5.76 10.13 4.75
C VAL A 20 6.42 9.24 3.69
N LEU A 21 5.66 8.32 3.11
CA LEU A 21 6.16 7.37 2.11
C LEU A 21 6.39 8.02 0.75
N ASP A 22 5.62 9.06 0.39
CA ASP A 22 5.85 9.86 -0.84
C ASP A 22 7.17 10.63 -0.78
N TYR A 23 7.69 10.88 0.43
CA TYR A 23 8.99 11.54 0.63
C TYR A 23 10.18 10.58 0.46
N GLN A 24 9.93 9.28 0.28
CA GLN A 24 10.96 8.25 0.12
C GLN A 24 10.98 7.75 -1.32
N ASP A 25 12.02 8.13 -2.08
CA ASP A 25 12.12 7.80 -3.53
C ASP A 25 12.19 6.29 -3.83
N ASP A 26 12.53 5.45 -2.84
CA ASP A 26 12.60 4.00 -3.01
C ASP A 26 11.32 3.26 -2.60
N MET A 27 10.28 3.99 -2.17
CA MET A 27 9.03 3.42 -1.68
C MET A 27 7.84 3.87 -2.54
N THR A 28 6.98 2.92 -2.90
CA THR A 28 5.78 3.23 -3.69
C THR A 28 4.58 2.52 -3.11
N VAL A 29 3.54 3.29 -2.80
CA VAL A 29 2.25 2.76 -2.36
C VAL A 29 1.48 2.27 -3.60
N VAL A 30 1.28 0.96 -3.68
CA VAL A 30 0.62 0.31 -4.83
C VAL A 30 -0.83 -0.09 -4.52
N GLY A 31 -1.31 0.19 -3.31
CA GLY A 31 -2.69 -0.07 -2.91
C GLY A 31 -3.01 0.37 -1.49
N GLU A 32 -4.28 0.70 -1.28
CA GLU A 32 -4.84 1.15 -0.02
C GLU A 32 -6.13 0.35 0.28
N ALA A 33 -6.29 -0.12 1.52
CA ALA A 33 -7.47 -0.86 1.94
C ALA A 33 -7.89 -0.49 3.37
N ALA A 34 -9.20 -0.30 3.58
CA ALA A 34 -9.77 -0.03 4.91
C ALA A 34 -9.81 -1.27 5.82
N THR A 35 -9.88 -2.46 5.22
CA THR A 35 -9.94 -3.73 5.95
C THR A 35 -9.45 -4.82 5.01
N ALA A 36 -8.58 -5.72 5.48
CA ALA A 36 -8.14 -6.85 4.68
C ALA A 36 -9.02 -8.08 4.96
N PRO A 37 -9.89 -8.52 4.03
CA PRO A 37 -10.46 -9.86 4.12
C PRO A 37 -9.35 -10.86 3.76
N ARG A 38 -8.56 -11.27 4.78
CA ARG A 38 -7.62 -12.42 4.97
C ARG A 38 -6.78 -12.96 3.80
N ARG A 39 -6.92 -12.51 2.54
CA ARG A 39 -6.31 -13.14 1.35
C ARG A 39 -6.15 -12.26 0.10
N ARG A 40 -6.77 -11.06 0.03
CA ARG A 40 -6.80 -10.29 -1.25
C ARG A 40 -5.89 -9.06 -1.32
N ALA A 41 -5.56 -8.41 -0.21
CA ALA A 41 -4.77 -7.17 -0.19
C ALA A 41 -3.36 -7.32 -0.81
N CYS A 42 -2.59 -8.34 -0.40
CA CYS A 42 -1.25 -8.59 -0.97
C CYS A 42 -1.27 -9.08 -2.42
N SER A 43 -2.37 -9.68 -2.87
CA SER A 43 -2.43 -10.32 -4.19
C SER A 43 -2.48 -9.29 -5.35
N ALA A 44 -2.96 -8.07 -5.09
CA ALA A 44 -3.00 -7.00 -6.08
C ALA A 44 -1.62 -6.36 -6.31
N ALA A 45 -0.78 -6.27 -5.28
CA ALA A 45 0.56 -5.72 -5.36
C ALA A 45 1.53 -6.60 -6.16
N GLN A 46 1.36 -7.92 -6.11
CA GLN A 46 2.30 -8.89 -6.70
C GLN A 46 2.06 -9.21 -8.18
N ARG A 47 0.85 -8.98 -8.71
CA ARG A 47 0.42 -9.49 -10.03
C ARG A 47 0.78 -8.62 -11.25
N ARG A 48 1.60 -7.57 -11.09
CA ARG A 48 1.91 -6.62 -12.19
C ARG A 48 3.40 -6.51 -12.55
N THR A 49 4.27 -7.39 -12.05
CA THR A 49 5.71 -7.39 -12.40
C THR A 49 6.11 -8.56 -13.30
N SER A 50 5.15 -9.23 -13.93
CA SER A 50 5.38 -10.26 -14.93
C SER A 50 4.72 -9.88 -16.25
N SER A 51 5.24 -8.83 -16.90
CA SER A 51 5.44 -8.73 -18.35
C SER A 51 6.11 -7.41 -18.71
#